data_AF-A0A1L7VEL2-F1
#
_entry.id   AF-A0A1L7VEL2-F1
#
_cell.length_a   1.000
_cell.length_b   1.000
_cell.length_c   1.000
_cell.angle_alpha   90.00
_cell.angle_beta   90.00
_cell.angle_gamma   90.00
#
_symmetry.space_group_name_H-M   'P 1'
#
loop_
_entity.id
_entity.type
_entity.pdbx_description
1 polymer ?
#
loop_
_entity_poly.entity_id
_entity_poly.type
_entity_poly.pdbx_seq_one_letter_code
_entity_poly.pdbx_strand_id
1 'polypeptide(L)'
;MKARELVSGDKPEVYPSNEFAADSIDVPVEFLEVLYKSEGHFTATHPRSIVWQPQRDRERFLKNVDAEIGDVLELGKAKSSLMDSLFAAAGRAR
;
A
#
# COMPACT_ATOMS: atom_id res chain seq x y z
N MET A 1 -3.99 3.01 18.60
CA MET A 1 -2.98 3.70 17.77
C MET A 1 -3.50 5.09 17.46
N LYS A 2 -2.79 6.15 17.85
CA LYS A 2 -2.94 7.44 17.18
C LYS A 2 -2.08 7.35 15.92
N ALA A 3 -2.61 7.71 14.76
CA ALA A 3 -1.94 7.52 13.47
C ALA A 3 -0.74 8.45 13.24
N ARG A 4 -0.10 8.94 14.31
CA ARG A 4 1.15 9.72 14.32
C ARG A 4 1.17 10.85 13.29
N GLU A 5 0.05 11.55 13.13
CA GLU A 5 -0.11 12.66 12.17
C GLU A 5 0.06 12.26 10.68
N LEU A 6 0.08 10.95 10.37
CA LEU A 6 0.14 10.43 8.99
C LEU A 6 -1.19 10.50 8.25
N VAL A 7 -2.28 10.79 8.95
CA VAL A 7 -3.60 10.99 8.36
C VAL A 7 -4.18 12.31 8.84
N SER A 8 -4.76 13.04 7.90
CA SER A 8 -5.41 14.34 8.08
C SER A 8 -6.75 14.25 8.81
N GLY A 9 -7.35 13.06 8.89
CA GLY A 9 -8.65 12.85 9.52
C GLY A 9 -8.97 11.38 9.76
N ASP A 10 -10.06 11.14 10.49
CA ASP A 10 -10.61 9.83 10.82
C ASP A 10 -11.77 9.40 9.91
N LYS A 11 -12.11 10.25 8.92
CA LYS A 11 -13.18 9.99 7.95
C LYS A 11 -12.60 9.52 6.62
N PRO A 12 -13.26 8.55 5.96
CA PRO A 12 -12.87 8.15 4.61
C PRO A 12 -13.10 9.30 3.63
N GLU A 13 -12.09 9.57 2.80
CA GLU A 13 -12.25 10.47 1.63
C GLU A 13 -12.94 9.71 0.50
N VAL A 14 -13.84 10.41 -0.21
CA VAL A 14 -14.52 9.88 -1.39
C VAL A 14 -14.08 10.71 -2.59
N TYR A 15 -13.43 10.07 -3.54
CA TYR A 15 -12.96 10.72 -4.76
C TYR A 15 -14.05 10.71 -5.85
N PRO A 16 -14.12 11.77 -6.69
CA PRO A 16 -15.14 11.91 -7.73
C PRO A 16 -14.94 10.95 -8.92
N SER A 17 -13.72 10.45 -9.13
CA SER A 17 -13.41 9.44 -10.14
C SER A 17 -12.14 8.65 -9.77
N ASN A 18 -11.90 7.54 -10.48
CA ASN A 18 -10.70 6.74 -10.31
C ASN A 18 -9.44 7.50 -10.77
N GLU A 19 -9.53 8.29 -11.83
CA GLU A 19 -8.41 9.13 -12.31
C GLU A 19 -8.04 10.16 -11.26
N PHE A 20 -9.04 10.83 -10.67
CA PHE A 20 -8.79 11.78 -9.58
C PHE A 20 -8.17 11.09 -8.37
N ALA A 21 -8.66 9.91 -7.99
CA ALA A 21 -8.12 9.13 -6.89
C ALA A 21 -6.65 8.74 -7.16
N ALA A 22 -6.37 8.20 -8.35
CA ALA A 22 -5.06 7.76 -8.80
C ALA A 22 -4.04 8.90 -8.76
N ASP A 23 -4.39 10.08 -9.28
CA ASP A 23 -3.55 11.27 -9.23
C ASP A 23 -3.35 11.77 -7.78
N SER A 24 -4.40 11.74 -6.95
CA SER A 24 -4.33 12.21 -5.56
C SER A 24 -3.45 11.35 -4.67
N ILE A 25 -3.35 10.05 -4.95
CA ILE A 25 -2.57 9.09 -4.15
C ILE A 25 -1.28 8.62 -4.84
N ASP A 26 -0.92 9.24 -5.98
CA ASP A 26 0.29 8.98 -6.74
C ASP A 26 0.46 7.51 -7.17
N VAL A 27 -0.57 6.97 -7.83
CA VAL A 27 -0.62 5.59 -8.34
C VAL A 27 -1.15 5.59 -9.78
N PRO A 28 -0.61 4.79 -10.71
CA PRO A 28 -1.20 4.67 -12.04
C PRO A 28 -2.62 4.09 -11.97
N VAL A 29 -3.57 4.72 -12.66
CA VAL A 29 -5.00 4.33 -12.63
C VAL A 29 -5.24 2.84 -12.93
N GLU A 30 -4.39 2.21 -13.76
CA GLU A 30 -4.42 0.79 -14.11
C GLU A 30 -4.29 -0.15 -12.90
N PHE A 31 -3.62 0.30 -11.84
CA PHE A 31 -3.38 -0.49 -10.63
C PHE A 31 -4.26 -0.08 -9.46
N LEU A 32 -5.02 1.01 -9.56
CA LEU A 32 -5.84 1.55 -8.49
C LEU A 32 -6.81 0.49 -7.94
N GLU A 33 -7.54 -0.18 -8.82
CA GLU A 33 -8.53 -1.18 -8.41
C GLU A 33 -7.87 -2.39 -7.73
N VAL A 34 -6.76 -2.90 -8.27
CA VAL A 34 -6.08 -4.08 -7.72
C VAL A 34 -5.49 -3.80 -6.34
N LEU A 35 -4.98 -2.59 -6.11
CA LEU A 35 -4.35 -2.20 -4.84
C LEU A 35 -5.35 -1.83 -3.76
N TYR A 36 -6.47 -1.20 -4.12
CA TYR A 36 -7.37 -0.57 -3.14
C TYR A 36 -8.76 -1.19 -3.07
N LYS A 37 -9.11 -2.13 -3.95
CA LYS A 37 -10.34 -2.92 -3.79
C LYS A 37 -10.13 -3.96 -2.69
N SER A 38 -10.85 -3.82 -1.60
CA SER A 38 -10.85 -4.76 -0.47
C SER A 38 -11.32 -6.18 -0.84
N GLU A 39 -11.92 -6.34 -2.01
CA GLU A 39 -12.46 -7.60 -2.54
C GLU A 39 -11.68 -8.08 -3.77
N GLY A 40 -10.39 -8.33 -3.59
CA GLY A 40 -9.64 -9.11 -4.56
C GLY A 40 -9.99 -10.59 -4.40
N HIS A 41 -10.69 -11.18 -5.38
CA HIS A 41 -10.81 -12.64 -5.51
C HIS A 41 -9.46 -13.23 -5.96
N PHE A 42 -8.43 -13.09 -5.12
CA PHE A 42 -7.13 -13.69 -5.37
C PHE A 42 -7.20 -15.19 -5.11
N THR A 43 -7.46 -15.97 -6.16
CA THR A 43 -7.27 -17.43 -6.11
C THR A 43 -5.80 -17.73 -6.34
N ALA A 44 -5.07 -17.99 -5.26
CA ALA A 44 -3.68 -18.43 -5.35
C ALA A 44 -3.63 -19.79 -6.07
N THR A 45 -3.02 -19.84 -7.25
CA THR A 45 -2.84 -21.08 -8.04
C THR A 45 -1.83 -22.04 -7.40
N HIS A 46 -0.90 -21.53 -6.59
CA HIS A 46 0.11 -22.31 -5.86
C HIS A 46 0.26 -21.84 -4.40
N PRO A 47 -0.74 -22.08 -3.53
CA PRO A 47 -0.77 -21.54 -2.17
C PRO A 47 0.31 -22.12 -1.24
N ARG A 48 1.07 -23.14 -1.67
CA ARG A 48 1.98 -23.92 -0.82
C ARG A 48 3.41 -24.07 -1.36
N SER A 49 3.77 -23.42 -2.47
CA SER A 49 5.15 -23.49 -3.01
C SER A 49 6.15 -22.70 -2.18
N ILE A 50 5.68 -21.67 -1.47
CA ILE A 50 6.51 -20.91 -0.53
C ILE A 50 6.24 -21.49 0.86
N VAL A 51 7.20 -22.27 1.38
CA VAL A 51 7.18 -22.82 2.76
C VAL A 51 7.31 -21.71 3.82
N TRP A 52 7.39 -20.46 3.39
CA TRP A 52 7.39 -19.29 4.25
C TRP A 52 6.02 -19.10 4.89
N GLN A 53 5.92 -19.50 6.15
CA GLN A 53 4.83 -19.10 7.03
C GLN A 53 5.34 -17.99 7.93
N PRO A 54 5.00 -16.72 7.66
CA PRO A 54 5.36 -15.65 8.58
C PRO A 54 4.73 -15.95 9.93
N GLN A 55 5.51 -15.89 11.00
CA GLN A 55 4.96 -15.84 12.36
C GLN A 55 4.13 -14.56 12.46
N ARG A 56 2.81 -14.70 12.30
CA ARG A 56 1.85 -13.60 12.45
C ARG A 56 1.37 -13.53 13.89
N ASP A 57 2.30 -13.36 14.82
CA ASP A 57 1.91 -12.96 16.16
C ASP A 57 1.55 -11.45 16.14
N ARG A 58 0.47 -11.08 16.84
CA ARG A 58 -0.07 -9.72 16.83
C ARG A 58 0.98 -8.68 17.20
N GLU A 59 1.83 -9.00 18.17
CA GLU A 59 2.85 -8.11 18.68
C GLU A 59 3.92 -7.80 17.62
N ARG A 60 4.46 -8.83 16.97
CA ARG A 60 5.41 -8.70 15.86
C ARG A 60 4.81 -7.96 14.68
N PHE A 61 3.54 -8.21 14.34
CA PHE A 61 2.86 -7.46 13.29
C PHE A 61 2.83 -5.96 13.60
N LEU A 62 2.37 -5.58 14.80
CA LEU A 62 2.31 -4.17 15.20
C LEU A 62 3.70 -3.55 15.29
N LYS A 63 4.71 -4.29 15.77
CA LYS A 63 6.10 -3.83 15.82
C LYS A 63 6.68 -3.57 14.42
N ASN A 64 6.39 -4.43 13.45
CA ASN A 64 6.82 -4.23 12.07
C ASN A 64 6.15 -2.98 11.47
N VAL A 65 4.84 -2.80 11.70
CA VAL A 65 4.12 -1.59 11.28
C VAL A 65 4.72 -0.33 11.90
N ASP A 66 5.07 -0.36 13.19
CA ASP A 66 5.68 0.78 13.87
C ASP A 66 7.08 1.12 13.32
N ALA A 67 7.85 0.11 12.90
CA ALA A 67 9.15 0.29 12.26
C ALA A 67 9.02 0.94 10.87
N GLU A 68 8.11 0.42 10.03
CA GLU A 68 7.81 0.99 8.71
C GLU A 68 7.35 2.46 8.82
N ILE A 69 6.51 2.78 9.82
CA ILE A 69 6.12 4.17 10.11
C ILE A 69 7.34 5.02 10.48
N GLY A 70 8.26 4.50 11.30
CA GLY A 70 9.51 5.18 11.67
C GLY A 70 10.36 5.49 10.43
N ASP A 71 10.54 4.51 9.57
CA ASP A 71 11.34 4.65 8.34
C ASP A 71 10.74 5.71 7.40
N VAL A 72 9.41 5.74 7.24
CA VAL A 72 8.72 6.78 6.45
C VAL A 72 8.95 8.18 7.02
N LEU A 73 8.86 8.33 8.35
CA LEU A 73 9.09 9.60 9.02
C LEU A 73 10.54 10.07 8.90
N GLU A 74 11.52 9.16 9.00
CA GLU A 74 12.94 9.47 8.84
C GLU A 74 13.29 9.85 7.40
N LEU A 75 12.78 9.08 6.43
CA LEU A 75 13.11 9.25 5.02
C LEU A 75 12.29 10.35 4.33
N GLY A 76 11.22 10.84 4.98
CA GLY A 76 10.26 11.81 4.42
C GLY A 76 9.48 11.27 3.22
N LYS A 77 9.59 9.97 2.93
CA LYS A 77 8.88 9.29 1.85
C LYS A 77 8.79 7.80 2.12
N ALA A 78 7.68 7.19 1.72
CA ALA A 78 7.64 5.74 1.53
C ALA A 78 8.55 5.40 0.35
N LYS A 79 9.71 4.81 0.60
CA LYS A 79 10.65 4.39 -0.45
C LYS A 79 10.16 3.10 -1.08
N SER A 80 9.07 3.20 -1.83
CA SER A 80 8.43 2.07 -2.46
C SER A 80 9.02 1.84 -3.84
N SER A 81 10.02 0.95 -3.94
CA SER A 81 10.45 0.40 -5.23
C SER A 81 9.29 -0.24 -6.01
N LEU A 82 8.22 -0.61 -5.29
CA LEU A 82 6.96 -1.05 -5.89
C LEU A 82 6.29 0.09 -6.69
N MET A 83 6.10 1.28 -6.13
CA MET A 83 5.45 2.38 -6.87
C MET A 83 6.21 2.73 -8.14
N ASP A 84 7.54 2.86 -8.06
CA ASP A 84 8.37 3.13 -9.23
C ASP A 84 8.22 2.01 -10.29
N SER A 85 8.11 0.75 -9.85
CA SER A 85 7.87 -0.39 -10.74
C SER A 85 6.47 -0.36 -11.37
N LEU A 86 5.45 0.12 -10.66
CA LEU A 86 4.09 0.26 -11.20
C LEU A 86 4.04 1.33 -12.28
N PHE A 87 4.65 2.50 -12.05
CA PHE A 87 4.74 3.55 -13.07
C PHE A 87 5.51 3.07 -14.30
N ALA A 88 6.66 2.41 -14.11
CA ALA A 88 7.41 1.81 -15.21
C ALA A 88 6.60 0.76 -15.99
N ALA A 89 5.85 -0.10 -15.30
CA ALA A 89 4.98 -1.10 -15.93
C ALA A 89 3.81 -0.47 -16.71
N ALA A 90 3.29 0.67 -16.25
CA ALA A 90 2.30 1.46 -16.98
C ALA A 90 2.91 2.28 -18.13
N GLY A 91 4.24 2.25 -18.33
CA GLY A 91 4.93 3.05 -19.34
C GLY A 91 4.93 4.55 -19.04
N ARG A 92 4.83 4.93 -17.76
CA ARG A 92 4.71 6.32 -17.30
C ARG A 92 5.93 6.72 -16.48
N ALA A 93 6.33 7.98 -16.60
CA ALA A 93 7.25 8.59 -15.63
C ALA A 93 6.46 9.03 -14.40
N ARG A 94 7.10 8.94 -13.24
CA ARG A 94 6.59 9.46 -11.98
C ARG A 94 7.00 10.92 -11.81
#